data_AF-A0A150WH26-F1
#
_entry.id   AF-A0A150WH26-F1
#
_cell.length_a   1.000
_cell.length_b   1.000
_cell.length_c   1.000
_cell.angle_alpha   90.00
_cell.angle_beta   90.00
_cell.angle_gamma   90.00
#
_symmetry.space_group_name_H-M   'P 1'
#
loop_
_entity.id
_entity.type
_entity.pdbx_description
1 polymer ?
#
loop_
_entity_poly.entity_id
_entity_poly.type
_entity_poly.pdbx_seq_one_letter_code
_entity_poly.pdbx_strand_id
1 'polypeptide(L)'
;MSLDKFFADLIIRVENSEEISNAGKDKDGFYKPTRTILLRHLQLLKDLHAKPLAKQMVIASWKEVVELVPPEWLVMEAAEREEFKRILS
;
A
#
# COMPACT_ATOMS: atom_id res chain seq x y z
N MET A 1 2.32 -2.17 17.15
CA MET A 1 1.19 -1.57 16.40
C MET A 1 0.49 -2.67 15.58
N SER A 2 -0.69 -2.41 15.00
CA SER A 2 -1.45 -3.38 14.19
C SER A 2 -1.36 -3.03 12.71
N LEU A 3 -1.57 -4.01 11.82
CA LEU A 3 -1.61 -3.76 10.38
C LEU A 3 -2.64 -2.70 9.96
N ASP A 4 -3.79 -2.66 10.62
CA ASP A 4 -4.79 -1.61 10.39
C ASP A 4 -4.20 -0.21 10.62
N LYS A 5 -3.46 -0.03 11.73
CA LYS A 5 -2.80 1.25 12.02
C LYS A 5 -1.70 1.55 11.02
N PHE A 6 -0.88 0.57 10.66
CA PHE A 6 0.16 0.74 9.64
C PHE A 6 -0.42 1.24 8.31
N PHE A 7 -1.49 0.61 7.81
CA PHE A 7 -2.13 1.06 6.57
C PHE A 7 -2.80 2.42 6.71
N ALA A 8 -3.43 2.71 7.85
CA ALA A 8 -4.02 4.02 8.11
C ALA A 8 -2.96 5.14 8.12
N ASP A 9 -1.83 4.92 8.79
CA ASP A 9 -0.73 5.88 8.85
C ASP A 9 -0.11 6.11 7.46
N LEU A 10 0.01 5.04 6.65
CA LEU A 10 0.51 5.13 5.28
C LEU A 10 -0.47 5.89 4.36
N ILE A 11 -1.78 5.68 4.51
CA ILE A 11 -2.83 6.45 3.80
C ILE A 11 -2.68 7.94 4.10
N ILE A 12 -2.64 8.30 5.38
CA ILE A 12 -2.50 9.70 5.82
C ILE A 12 -1.22 10.31 5.22
N ARG A 13 -0.12 9.57 5.23
CA ARG A 13 1.15 10.03 4.65
C ARG A 13 1.04 10.27 3.14
N VAL A 14 0.35 9.41 2.40
CA VAL A 14 0.13 9.56 0.95
C VAL A 14 -0.80 10.73 0.63
N GLU A 15 -1.88 10.90 1.40
CA GLU A 15 -2.82 12.01 1.23
C GLU A 15 -2.14 13.38 1.40
N ASN A 16 -1.23 13.47 2.37
CA ASN A 16 -0.48 14.68 2.67
C ASN A 16 0.86 14.78 1.92
N SER A 17 1.16 13.86 0.99
CA SER A 17 2.43 13.81 0.28
C SER A 17 2.54 14.88 -0.79
N GLU A 18 3.62 15.66 -0.77
CA GLU A 18 4.02 16.49 -1.92
C GLU A 18 4.81 15.69 -2.97
N GLU A 19 5.43 14.57 -2.57
CA GLU A 19 6.24 13.69 -3.43
C GLU A 19 5.38 12.81 -4.34
N ILE A 20 4.29 12.27 -3.80
CA ILE A 20 3.36 11.40 -4.53
C ILE A 20 2.20 12.25 -5.02
N SER A 21 2.19 12.53 -6.32
CA SER A 21 1.15 13.31 -6.99
C SER A 21 0.41 12.48 -8.06
N ASN A 22 -0.63 13.07 -8.64
CA ASN A 22 -1.33 12.48 -9.78
C ASN A 22 -0.66 12.78 -11.13
N ALA A 23 0.42 13.57 -11.15
CA ALA A 23 1.14 13.91 -12.38
C ALA A 23 2.14 12.82 -12.83
N GLY A 24 1.99 11.59 -12.34
CA GLY A 24 2.88 10.49 -12.65
C GLY A 24 2.79 10.03 -14.11
N LYS A 25 3.83 9.34 -14.56
CA LYS A 25 3.83 8.57 -15.80
C LYS A 25 4.21 7.13 -15.50
N ASP A 26 3.66 6.20 -16.27
CA ASP A 26 4.11 4.80 -16.21
C ASP A 26 5.42 4.58 -16.99
N LYS A 27 5.86 3.31 -17.08
CA LYS A 27 7.10 2.92 -17.76
C LYS A 27 7.07 3.18 -19.27
N ASP A 28 5.87 3.29 -19.84
CA ASP A 28 5.64 3.53 -21.27
C ASP A 28 5.38 5.02 -21.56
N GLY A 29 5.41 5.88 -20.53
CA GLY A 29 5.26 7.33 -20.64
C GLY A 29 3.81 7.83 -20.63
N PHE A 30 2.83 6.96 -20.38
CA PHE A 30 1.42 7.36 -20.28
C PHE A 30 1.11 7.97 -18.92
N TYR A 31 0.17 8.91 -18.92
CA TYR A 31 -0.32 9.53 -17.69
C TYR A 31 -0.89 8.48 -16.73
N LYS A 32 -0.37 8.46 -15.50
CA LYS A 32 -0.82 7.58 -14.42
C LYS A 32 -1.15 8.44 -13.21
N PRO A 33 -2.42 8.48 -12.74
CA PRO A 33 -2.81 9.20 -11.53
C PRO A 33 -2.32 8.44 -10.29
N THR A 34 -1.01 8.51 -10.02
CA THR A 34 -0.30 7.66 -9.06
C THR A 34 -0.86 7.76 -7.65
N ARG A 35 -1.12 8.97 -7.13
CA ARG A 35 -1.72 9.15 -5.79
C ARG A 35 -3.08 8.44 -5.69
N THR A 36 -3.96 8.65 -6.67
CA THR A 36 -5.30 8.02 -6.67
C THR A 36 -5.21 6.49 -6.71
N ILE A 37 -4.34 5.93 -7.55
CA ILE A 37 -4.14 4.49 -7.65
C ILE A 37 -3.60 3.93 -6.33
N LEU A 38 -2.60 4.60 -5.76
CA LEU A 38 -1.99 4.18 -4.51
C LEU A 38 -2.98 4.19 -3.35
N LEU A 39 -3.75 5.27 -3.18
CA LEU A 39 -4.78 5.37 -2.14
C LEU A 39 -5.83 4.27 -2.26
N ARG A 40 -6.25 3.93 -3.49
CA ARG A 40 -7.16 2.80 -3.73
C ARG A 40 -6.57 1.48 -3.22
N HIS A 41 -5.30 1.18 -3.53
CA HIS A 41 -4.66 -0.05 -3.08
C HIS A 41 -4.44 -0.08 -1.56
N LEU A 42 -4.09 1.04 -0.95
CA LEU A 42 -3.96 1.14 0.51
C LEU A 42 -5.29 0.94 1.24
N GLN A 43 -6.38 1.50 0.72
CA GLN A 43 -7.71 1.28 1.28
C GLN A 43 -8.13 -0.19 1.17
N LEU A 44 -7.85 -0.85 0.03
CA LEU A 44 -8.07 -2.29 -0.11
C LEU A 44 -7.27 -3.11 0.91
N LEU A 45 -6.00 -2.77 1.13
CA LEU A 45 -5.18 -3.46 2.12
C LEU A 45 -5.73 -3.28 3.54
N LYS A 46 -6.11 -2.05 3.90
CA LYS A 46 -6.75 -1.76 5.18
C LYS A 46 -8.03 -2.59 5.37
N ASP A 47 -8.89 -2.68 4.36
CA ASP A 47 -10.18 -3.36 4.49
C ASP A 47 -10.11 -4.90 4.39
N LEU A 48 -9.06 -5.43 3.76
CA LEU A 48 -9.00 -6.83 3.36
C LEU A 48 -7.89 -7.66 4.02
N HIS A 49 -6.90 -7.04 4.68
CA HIS A 49 -5.77 -7.77 5.27
C HIS A 49 -6.22 -8.87 6.25
N ALA A 50 -7.31 -8.64 7.00
CA ALA A 50 -7.86 -9.61 7.94
C ALA A 50 -8.81 -10.65 7.30
N LYS A 51 -9.03 -10.63 5.97
CA LYS A 51 -9.98 -11.51 5.28
C LYS A 51 -9.28 -12.65 4.54
N PRO A 52 -9.37 -13.91 4.99
CA PRO A 52 -8.65 -15.04 4.39
C PRO A 52 -8.94 -15.25 2.90
N LEU A 53 -10.20 -15.07 2.49
CA LEU A 53 -10.63 -15.23 1.10
C LEU A 53 -10.12 -14.12 0.16
N ALA A 54 -9.63 -13.00 0.71
CA ALA A 54 -9.13 -11.86 -0.06
C ALA A 54 -7.61 -11.90 -0.28
N LYS A 55 -6.92 -12.98 0.10
CA LYS A 55 -5.45 -13.11 0.03
C LYS A 55 -4.86 -12.67 -1.32
N GLN A 56 -5.43 -13.13 -2.44
CA GLN A 56 -4.94 -12.78 -3.78
C GLN A 56 -5.01 -11.28 -4.07
N MET A 57 -6.07 -10.62 -3.59
CA MET A 57 -6.27 -9.18 -3.75
C MET A 57 -5.36 -8.36 -2.82
N VAL A 58 -5.08 -8.87 -1.62
CA VAL A 58 -4.08 -8.28 -0.71
C VAL A 58 -2.69 -8.35 -1.33
N ILE A 59 -2.30 -9.51 -1.87
CA ILE A 59 -1.00 -9.68 -2.55
C ILE A 59 -0.86 -8.73 -3.74
N ALA A 60 -1.88 -8.70 -4.62
CA ALA A 60 -1.87 -7.83 -5.79
C ALA A 60 -1.79 -6.35 -5.40
N SER A 61 -2.57 -5.93 -4.39
CA SER A 61 -2.55 -4.54 -3.93
C SER A 61 -1.23 -4.18 -3.24
N TRP A 62 -0.65 -5.09 -2.47
CA TRP A 62 0.64 -4.87 -1.84
C TRP A 62 1.76 -4.70 -2.87
N LYS A 63 1.74 -5.48 -3.94
CA LYS A 63 2.71 -5.35 -5.03
C LYS A 63 2.68 -3.95 -5.64
N GLU A 64 1.50 -3.42 -5.95
CA GLU A 64 1.34 -2.06 -6.48
C GLU A 64 1.83 -1.00 -5.47
N VAL A 65 1.57 -1.19 -4.18
CA VAL A 65 2.06 -0.28 -3.13
C VAL A 65 3.59 -0.25 -3.09
N VAL A 66 4.25 -1.41 -3.10
CA VAL A 66 5.73 -1.48 -3.08
C VAL A 66 6.36 -0.87 -4.34
N GLU A 67 5.69 -0.95 -5.49
CA GLU A 67 6.19 -0.33 -6.72
C GLU A 67 6.05 1.20 -6.74
N LEU A 68 5.06 1.75 -6.02
CA LEU A 68 4.72 3.18 -6.07
C LEU A 68 5.18 3.99 -4.85
N VAL A 69 5.38 3.34 -3.71
CA VAL A 69 5.75 3.99 -2.45
C VAL A 69 7.26 3.98 -2.26
N PRO A 70 7.87 5.10 -1.83
CA PRO A 70 9.27 5.13 -1.46
C PRO A 70 9.59 4.07 -0.38
N PRO A 71 10.64 3.23 -0.54
CA PRO A 71 10.91 2.12 0.37
C PRO A 71 11.04 2.51 1.85
N GLU A 72 11.52 3.72 2.14
CA GLU A 72 11.68 4.25 3.48
C GLU A 72 10.35 4.61 4.18
N TRP A 73 9.24 4.52 3.46
CA TRP A 73 7.89 4.65 4.02
C TRP A 73 7.31 3.30 4.45
N LEU A 74 7.89 2.19 3.99
CA LEU A 74 7.41 0.82 4.23
C LEU A 74 8.06 0.18 5.46
N VAL A 75 8.25 0.96 6.52
CA VAL A 75 8.87 0.51 7.77
C VAL A 75 7.80 -0.07 8.68
N MET A 76 7.72 -1.40 8.71
CA MET A 76 6.86 -2.15 9.64
C MET A 76 7.62 -2.57 10.90
N GLU A 77 6.94 -2.54 12.03
CA GLU A 77 7.39 -3.18 13.27
C GLU A 77 7.49 -4.70 13.08
N ALA A 78 8.25 -5.37 13.97
CA ALA A 78 8.45 -6.81 13.91
C ALA A 78 7.12 -7.60 13.95
N ALA A 79 6.19 -7.17 14.81
CA ALA A 79 4.88 -7.83 14.96
C ALA A 79 4.03 -7.71 13.68
N GLU A 80 3.96 -6.52 13.09
CA GLU A 80 3.23 -6.24 11.85
C GLU A 80 3.82 -7.03 10.68
N ARG A 81 5.14 -7.10 10.61
CA ARG A 81 5.85 -7.84 9.56
C ARG A 81 5.53 -9.33 9.62
N GLU A 82 5.51 -9.93 10.82
CA GLU A 82 5.17 -11.34 10.98
C GLU A 82 3.70 -11.61 10.68
N GLU A 83 2.80 -10.72 11.09
CA GLU A 83 1.38 -10.79 10.71
C GLU A 83 1.20 -10.72 9.19
N PHE A 84 1.89 -9.80 8.54
CA PHE A 84 1.79 -9.59 7.10
C PHE A 84 2.40 -10.75 6.31
N LYS A 85 3.54 -11.29 6.75
CA LYS A 85 4.15 -12.48 6.15
C LYS A 85 3.18 -13.66 6.13
N ARG A 86 2.39 -13.87 7.19
CA ARG A 86 1.39 -14.95 7.25
C ARG A 86 0.27 -14.78 6.22
N ILE A 87 -0.07 -13.54 5.87
CA ILE A 87 -1.06 -13.24 4.83
C ILE A 87 -0.45 -13.50 3.44
N LEU A 88 0.82 -13.17 3.25
CA LEU A 88 1.52 -13.31 1.97
C LEU A 88 1.98 -14.75 1.67
N SER A 89 2.26 -15.57 2.70
CA SER A 89 2.62 -17.00 2.59
C SER A 89 1.43 -17.85 2.22
#